data_AF-A0A2N5J6T0-F1
#
_entry.id   AF-A0A2N5J6T0-F1
#
_cell.length_a   1.000
_cell.length_b   1.000
_cell.length_c   1.000
_cell.angle_alpha   90.00
_cell.angle_beta   90.00
_cell.angle_gamma   90.00
#
_symmetry.space_group_name_H-M   'P 1'
#
loop_
_entity.id
_entity.type
_entity.pdbx_description
1 polymer ?
#
loop_
_entity_poly.entity_id
_entity_poly.type
_entity_poly.pdbx_seq_one_letter_code
_entity_poly.pdbx_strand_id
1 'polypeptide(L)' 'MMDGKIEDVLRHNRDRLQAALDDPGTPANALPAISRQLIAVCRELDDLSGGDPLLDLDDEPLEGVDADAGASVV' A
#
# COMPACT_ATOMS: atom_id res chain seq x y z
N MET A 1 15.81 4.88 -21.89
CA MET A 1 15.17 4.37 -20.67
C MET A 1 15.47 5.31 -19.53
N MET A 2 14.52 6.17 -19.18
CA MET A 2 14.54 6.94 -17.92
C MET A 2 13.90 6.12 -16.78
N ASP A 3 13.05 5.14 -17.11
CA ASP A 3 12.27 4.37 -16.13
C ASP A 3 13.11 3.45 -15.23
N GLY A 4 14.17 2.84 -15.75
CA GLY A 4 15.08 2.02 -14.92
C GLY A 4 15.79 2.84 -13.82
N LYS A 5 15.96 4.15 -14.01
CA LYS A 5 16.58 5.01 -12.99
C LYS A 5 15.62 5.40 -11.88
N ILE A 6 14.32 5.56 -12.19
CA ILE A 6 13.32 5.89 -11.15
C ILE A 6 12.97 4.66 -10.33
N GLU A 7 12.87 3.49 -10.96
CA GLU A 7 12.64 2.23 -10.27
C GLU A 7 13.74 1.92 -9.24
N ASP A 8 15.01 2.09 -9.62
CA ASP A 8 16.15 1.93 -8.70
C ASP A 8 16.08 2.90 -7.50
N VAL A 9 15.68 4.15 -7.74
CA VAL A 9 15.52 5.16 -6.68
C VAL A 9 14.38 4.80 -5.73
N LEU A 10 13.27 4.28 -6.25
CA LEU A 10 12.13 3.85 -5.45
C LEU A 10 12.47 2.61 -4.61
N ARG A 11 13.15 1.61 -5.20
CA ARG A 11 13.66 0.44 -4.46
C ARG A 11 14.59 0.85 -3.33
N HIS A 12 15.51 1.78 -3.60
CA HIS A 12 16.41 2.31 -2.57
C HIS A 12 15.65 3.05 -1.46
N ASN A 13 14.61 3.83 -1.79
CA ASN A 13 13.78 4.51 -0.78
C ASN A 13 13.03 3.52 0.09
N ARG A 14 12.38 2.51 -0.51
CA ARG A 14 11.67 1.45 0.21
C ARG A 14 12.57 0.80 1.26
N ASP A 15 13.79 0.40 0.87
CA ASP A 15 14.72 -0.28 1.75
C ASP A 15 15.14 0.62 2.93
N ARG A 16 15.33 1.92 2.69
CA ARG A 16 15.63 2.89 3.75
C ARG A 16 14.46 3.13 4.70
N LEU A 17 13.24 3.22 4.17
CA LEU A 17 12.02 3.39 4.97
C LEU A 17 11.75 2.13 5.82
N GLN A 18 11.97 0.95 5.26
CA GLN A 18 11.88 -0.33 5.97
C GLN A 18 12.89 -0.36 7.14
N ALA A 19 14.16 -0.04 6.87
CA ALA A 19 15.20 0.02 7.90
C ALA A 19 14.86 1.02 9.01
N ALA A 20 14.21 2.15 8.69
CA ALA A 20 13.76 3.11 9.68
C ALA A 20 12.61 2.59 10.54
N LEU A 21 11.70 1.74 10.01
CA LEU A 21 10.66 1.11 10.82
C LEU A 21 11.23 0.03 11.75
N ASP A 22 12.26 -0.67 11.32
CA ASP A 22 12.91 -1.74 12.09
C ASP A 22 13.89 -1.19 13.15
N ASP A 23 14.28 0.09 13.05
CA ASP A 23 15.16 0.75 14.03
C ASP A 23 14.40 1.09 15.33
N PRO A 24 14.75 0.49 16.49
CA PRO A 24 14.16 0.83 17.78
C PRO A 24 14.47 2.27 18.24
N GLY A 25 15.47 2.92 17.63
CA GLY A 25 15.79 4.33 17.83
C GLY A 25 14.85 5.30 17.10
N THR A 26 14.00 4.81 16.19
CA THR A 26 13.04 5.64 15.47
C THR A 26 11.97 6.18 16.42
N PRO A 27 11.75 7.50 16.44
CA PRO A 27 10.79 8.08 17.35
C PRO A 27 9.36 7.66 16.95
N ALA A 28 8.54 7.28 17.93
CA ALA A 28 7.21 6.72 17.70
C ALA A 28 6.28 7.63 16.88
N ASN A 29 6.47 8.96 16.97
CA ASN A 29 5.71 9.94 16.21
C ASN A 29 6.08 9.97 14.71
N ALA A 30 7.25 9.46 14.32
CA ALA A 30 7.68 9.37 12.93
C ALA A 30 7.16 8.11 12.24
N LEU A 31 6.87 7.04 12.98
CA LEU A 31 6.39 5.76 12.43
C LEU A 31 5.18 5.94 11.49
N PRO A 32 4.11 6.69 11.84
CA PRO A 32 2.96 6.84 10.95
C PRO A 32 3.31 7.52 9.61
N ALA A 33 4.26 8.46 9.62
CA ALA A 33 4.70 9.15 8.41
C ALA A 33 5.55 8.22 7.53
N ILE A 34 6.47 7.47 8.14
CA ILE A 34 7.32 6.49 7.45
C ILE A 34 6.46 5.38 6.83
N SER A 35 5.47 4.84 7.56
CA SER A 35 4.57 3.81 7.05
C SER A 35 3.75 4.29 5.85
N ARG A 36 3.21 5.53 5.88
CA ARG A 36 2.49 6.10 4.73
C ARG A 36 3.39 6.27 3.51
N GLN A 37 4.63 6.72 3.71
CA GLN A 37 5.60 6.86 2.63
C GLN A 37 5.99 5.51 2.04
N LEU A 38 6.19 4.50 2.89
CA LEU A 38 6.52 3.14 2.44
C LEU A 38 5.40 2.56 1.57
N ILE A 39 4.13 2.70 2.00
CA ILE A 39 2.98 2.26 1.20
C ILE A 39 2.95 2.97 -0.16
N ALA A 40 3.17 4.29 -0.19
CA ALA A 40 3.19 5.04 -1.45
C ALA A 40 4.30 4.58 -2.40
N VAL A 41 5.50 4.33 -1.89
CA VAL A 41 6.63 3.82 -2.70
C VAL A 41 6.33 2.40 -3.23
N CYS A 42 5.69 1.55 -2.41
CA CYS A 42 5.31 0.21 -2.86
C CYS A 42 4.25 0.25 -3.98
N ARG A 43 3.27 1.15 -3.89
CA ARG A 43 2.26 1.34 -4.95
C ARG A 43 2.89 1.80 -6.26
N GLU A 44 3.75 2.82 -6.20
CA GLU A 44 4.46 3.33 -7.39
C GLU A 44 5.33 2.25 -8.05
N LEU A 45 5.98 1.39 -7.25
CA LEU A 45 6.75 0.26 -7.77
C LEU A 45 5.87 -0.80 -8.45
N ASP A 46 4.66 -1.03 -7.93
CA ASP A 46 3.70 -1.96 -8.52
C ASP A 46 3.15 -1.42 -9.84
N ASP A 47 2.78 -0.14 -9.87
CA ASP A 47 2.34 0.58 -11.07
C ASP A 47 3.41 0.53 -12.19
N LEU A 48 4.68 0.77 -11.84
CA LEU A 48 5.81 0.66 -12.77
C LEU A 48 6.05 -0.77 -13.27
N SER A 49 5.70 -1.78 -12.48
CA SER A 49 5.83 -3.19 -12.83
C SER A 49 4.68 -3.69 -13.74
N GLY A 50 3.69 -2.83 -14.01
CA GLY A 50 2.53 -3.14 -14.84
C GLY A 50 1.25 -3.38 -14.06
N GLY A 51 1.24 -3.14 -12.74
CA GLY A 51 0.11 -3.28 -11.83
C GLY A 51 -0.32 -4.74 -11.59
N ASP A 52 -0.58 -5.12 -10.34
CA ASP A 52 -1.31 -6.36 -10.05
C ASP A 52 -2.82 -6.10 -10.28
N PRO A 53 -3.50 -6.80 -11.21
CA PRO A 53 -4.95 -6.66 -11.42
C PRO A 53 -5.79 -6.91 -10.16
N LEU A 54 -5.22 -7.52 -9.10
CA LEU A 54 -5.89 -7.75 -7.83
C LEU A 54 -5.87 -6.54 -6.89
N LEU A 55 -4.92 -5.61 -7.00
CA LEU A 55 -4.86 -4.40 -6.17
C LEU A 55 -5.75 -3.26 -6.71
N ASP A 56 -6.16 -3.36 -7.98
CA ASP A 56 -7.10 -2.44 -8.63
C ASP A 56 -8.58 -2.71 -8.25
N LEU A 57 -8.87 -3.82 -7.55
CA LEU A 57 -10.24 -4.18 -7.14
C LEU A 57 -10.72 -3.44 -5.87
N ASP A 58 -9.83 -2.74 -5.16
CA ASP A 58 -10.18 -1.99 -3.94
C ASP A 58 -10.82 -0.61 -4.23
N ASP A 59 -10.85 -0.17 -5.50
CA ASP A 59 -11.45 1.12 -5.92
C ASP A 59 -12.87 0.97 -6.52
N GLU A 60 -13.44 -0.25 -6.58
CA GLU A 60 -14.87 -0.41 -6.87
C GLU A 60 -15.70 -0.04 -5.63
N PRO A 61 -16.64 0.91 -5.70
CA PRO A 61 -17.58 1.13 -4.61
C PRO A 61 -18.33 -0.18 -4.38
N LEU A 62 -18.26 -0.73 -3.17
CA LEU A 62 -19.11 -1.84 -2.71
C LEU A 62 -20.58 -1.43 -2.88
N GLU A 63 -21.11 -1.68 -4.07
CA GLU A 63 -22.50 -1.47 -4.43
C GLU A 63 -23.32 -2.50 -3.64
N GLY A 64 -24.05 -1.98 -2.66
CA GLY A 64 -25.23 -2.58 -2.01
C GLY A 64 -25.26 -4.10 -1.87
N VAL A 65 -24.77 -4.64 -0.74
CA VAL A 65 -25.39 -5.85 -0.20
C VAL A 65 -26.58 -5.38 0.64
N ASP A 66 -27.75 -5.41 0.02
CA ASP A 66 -29.01 -5.07 0.67
C ASP A 66 -29.21 -5.94 1.91
N ALA A 67 -29.49 -5.28 3.02
CA ALA A 67 -29.83 -5.87 4.28
C ALA A 67 -31.23 -6.51 4.20
N ASP A 68 -31.33 -7.73 3.68
CA ASP A 68 -32.51 -8.58 3.94
C ASP A 68 -32.19 -10.07 3.81
N ALA A 69 -31.90 -10.69 4.96
CA ALA A 69 -32.24 -12.08 5.17
C ALA A 69 -32.73 -12.21 6.62
N GLY A 70 -33.94 -11.72 6.85
CA GLY A 70 -34.73 -12.07 8.02
C GLY A 70 -34.97 -13.59 8.08
N ALA A 71 -34.02 -14.33 8.66
CA ALA A 71 -34.22 -15.71 9.06
C ALA A 71 -35.12 -15.73 10.31
N SER A 72 -36.43 -15.71 10.07
CA SER A 72 -37.45 -15.99 11.09
C SER A 72 -37.23 -17.40 11.62
N VAL A 73 -36.79 -17.51 12.88
CA VAL A 73 -36.86 -18.76 13.63
C VAL A 73 -38.31 -18.94 14.08
N VAL A 74 -39.01 -19.90 13.46
CA VAL A 74 -40.17 -20.60 14.02
C VAL A 74 -40.21 -22.03 13.49
#